data_AF-A0AAD4S523-F1
#
_entry.id   AF-A0AAD4S523-F1
#
_cell.length_a   1.000
_cell.length_b   1.000
_cell.length_c   1.000
_cell.angle_alpha   90.00
_cell.angle_beta   90.00
_cell.angle_gamma   90.00
#
_symmetry.space_group_name_H-M   'P 1'
#
loop_
_entity.id
_entity.type
_entity.pdbx_description
1 polymer ?
#
loop_
_entity_poly.entity_id
_entity_poly.type
_entity_poly.pdbx_seq_one_letter_code
_entity_poly.pdbx_strand_id
1 'polypeptide(L)'
;MEAKGFMLTCAPPLPPPPSTFTRRGIHHHHHHHHHHHHLALNLTLMKPKLSCRTVLRKSKAKEEEELQYLEGLPEKFHDDEWQAAQREKTKELQRLREEEDEEENKKIEEYREIGMRLKDYPDEEVREARKLVSSFIRAGEEVEEKIEEAAERGELTELVLMVVWNRLDLARRDDEKDAIRSLDLLYRRIETEILKREATGAMRLLNDLLNLHDGFDDEGWLKQCRKQMVDTFPREDPFSLLVPSGFDINTHQGPFRPPPEDSDDLLLRIDFVREVDALLQEVRAEQEEAETAEGFDAESIASRLKQHEKQRTINQIEALLNLAASLKW
;
A
#
# COMPACT_ATOMS: atom_id res chain seq x y z
N MET A 1 5.59 23.11 11.39
CA MET A 1 4.45 23.53 10.56
C MET A 1 3.34 22.51 10.74
N GLU A 2 2.12 23.00 10.88
CA GLU A 2 0.92 22.28 11.28
C GLU A 2 0.47 21.26 10.22
N ALA A 3 0.20 20.03 10.63
CA ALA A 3 -0.45 19.04 9.78
C ALA A 3 -1.95 19.36 9.73
N LYS A 4 -2.42 19.87 8.58
CA LYS A 4 -3.85 20.03 8.29
C LYS A 4 -4.48 18.64 8.17
N GLY A 5 -5.27 18.26 9.16
CA GLY A 5 -6.15 17.10 9.09
C GLY A 5 -7.30 17.34 8.13
N PHE A 6 -7.53 16.39 7.21
CA PHE A 6 -8.77 16.31 6.47
C PHE A 6 -9.82 15.61 7.34
N MET A 7 -10.85 16.35 7.74
CA MET A 7 -12.05 15.86 8.41
C MET A 7 -12.97 15.20 7.38
N LEU A 8 -13.21 13.89 7.50
CA LEU A 8 -14.29 13.22 6.79
C LEU A 8 -15.53 13.16 7.69
N THR A 9 -16.57 13.87 7.25
CA THR A 9 -17.90 13.93 7.85
C THR A 9 -18.64 12.59 7.68
N CYS A 10 -19.08 12.00 8.78
CA CYS A 10 -19.90 10.78 8.80
C CYS A 10 -21.30 11.02 8.21
N ALA A 11 -21.75 10.17 7.29
CA ALA A 11 -23.16 10.01 6.95
C ALA A 11 -23.85 9.03 7.92
N PRO A 12 -25.15 9.19 8.22
CA PRO A 12 -25.85 8.42 9.25
C PRO A 12 -26.23 7.00 8.79
N PRO A 13 -26.37 6.02 9.71
CA PRO A 13 -26.65 4.64 9.36
C PRO A 13 -28.12 4.41 8.95
N LEU A 14 -28.32 3.62 7.89
CA LEU A 14 -29.63 3.12 7.45
C LEU A 14 -30.16 2.00 8.37
N PRO A 15 -31.49 1.83 8.48
CA PRO A 15 -32.11 0.87 9.40
C PRO A 15 -32.01 -0.58 8.91
N PRO A 16 -32.03 -1.57 9.82
CA PRO A 16 -31.87 -2.99 9.46
C PRO A 16 -33.15 -3.57 8.83
N PRO A 17 -33.03 -4.55 7.90
CA PRO A 17 -34.17 -5.24 7.32
C PRO A 17 -34.77 -6.30 8.26
N PRO A 18 -36.05 -6.68 8.06
CA PRO A 18 -36.81 -7.49 9.00
C PRO A 18 -36.51 -8.98 8.91
N SER A 19 -36.76 -9.65 10.03
CA SER A 19 -36.62 -11.08 10.24
C SER A 19 -37.74 -11.88 9.56
N THR A 20 -37.36 -12.87 8.75
CA THR A 20 -38.25 -13.97 8.37
C THR A 20 -37.58 -15.32 8.57
N PHE A 21 -38.19 -16.09 9.47
CA PHE A 21 -38.06 -17.52 9.66
C PHE A 21 -38.25 -18.31 8.37
N THR A 22 -37.46 -19.37 8.15
CA THR A 22 -38.01 -20.71 7.87
C THR A 22 -36.99 -21.82 8.12
N ARG A 23 -37.53 -22.96 8.55
CA ARG A 23 -36.91 -24.10 9.22
C ARG A 23 -36.92 -25.32 8.29
N ARG A 24 -35.83 -26.10 8.28
CA ARG A 24 -35.68 -27.58 8.08
C ARG A 24 -34.20 -27.82 7.77
N GLY A 25 -33.36 -28.53 8.52
CA GLY A 25 -33.59 -29.74 9.31
C GLY A 25 -33.31 -30.95 8.44
N ILE A 26 -32.14 -31.59 8.60
CA ILE A 26 -31.89 -33.05 8.61
C ILE A 26 -30.37 -33.28 8.83
N HIS A 27 -30.06 -34.00 9.92
CA HIS A 27 -28.76 -34.61 10.19
C HIS A 27 -28.55 -35.84 9.29
N HIS A 28 -27.32 -36.10 8.85
CA HIS A 28 -26.75 -37.44 8.75
C HIS A 28 -25.23 -37.41 9.00
N HIS A 29 -24.80 -38.21 9.97
CA HIS A 29 -23.40 -38.51 10.31
C HIS A 29 -22.79 -39.45 9.27
N HIS A 30 -21.51 -39.24 8.92
CA HIS A 30 -20.54 -40.33 8.72
C HIS A 30 -19.11 -39.84 9.03
N HIS A 31 -18.41 -40.64 9.83
CA HIS A 31 -17.03 -40.45 10.29
C HIS A 31 -16.02 -40.83 9.21
N HIS A 32 -14.92 -40.07 9.12
CA HIS A 32 -13.62 -40.62 8.74
C HIS A 32 -12.53 -40.15 9.73
N HIS A 33 -11.83 -41.13 10.28
CA HIS A 33 -10.70 -41.01 11.20
C HIS A 33 -9.49 -40.30 10.58
N HIS A 34 -8.88 -39.39 11.32
CA HIS A 34 -7.42 -39.26 11.38
C HIS A 34 -6.99 -39.00 12.83
N HIS A 35 -6.14 -39.88 13.33
CA HIS A 35 -5.55 -39.87 14.66
C HIS A 35 -4.49 -38.77 14.78
N HIS A 36 -4.62 -37.90 15.78
CA HIS A 36 -3.47 -37.29 16.46
C HIS A 36 -3.73 -37.33 17.97
N HIS A 37 -2.85 -38.03 18.67
CA HIS A 37 -2.86 -38.16 20.13
C HIS A 37 -2.44 -36.85 20.77
N HIS A 38 -3.30 -36.26 21.61
CA HIS A 38 -2.88 -35.38 22.70
C HIS A 38 -3.66 -35.77 23.96
N LEU A 39 -2.92 -36.25 24.95
CA LEU A 39 -3.42 -36.61 26.28
C LEU A 39 -3.78 -35.32 27.03
N ALA A 40 -5.07 -35.03 27.14
CA ALA A 40 -5.62 -34.06 28.09
C ALA A 40 -6.48 -34.81 29.11
N LEU A 41 -5.97 -34.96 30.33
CA LEU A 41 -6.72 -35.51 31.45
C LEU A 41 -7.71 -34.46 31.97
N ASN A 42 -8.99 -34.67 31.64
CA ASN A 42 -10.12 -34.00 32.26
C ASN A 42 -10.30 -34.52 33.69
N LEU A 43 -10.07 -33.67 34.70
CA LEU A 43 -10.54 -33.90 36.06
C LEU A 43 -11.92 -33.26 36.21
N THR A 44 -12.92 -34.13 36.28
CA THR A 44 -14.32 -33.79 36.54
C THR A 44 -14.52 -33.31 37.97
N LEU A 45 -15.11 -32.12 38.05
CA LEU A 45 -15.65 -31.47 39.24
C LEU A 45 -16.75 -32.34 39.88
N MET A 46 -16.41 -33.06 40.95
CA MET A 46 -17.37 -33.63 41.90
C MET A 46 -17.45 -32.73 43.13
N LYS A 47 -18.62 -32.11 43.35
CA LYS A 47 -18.92 -31.29 44.53
C LYS A 47 -19.06 -32.18 45.77
N PRO A 48 -18.33 -31.92 46.88
CA PRO A 48 -18.77 -32.35 48.20
C PRO A 48 -19.62 -31.27 48.85
N LYS A 49 -20.72 -31.70 49.46
CA LYS A 49 -21.65 -30.90 50.26
C LYS A 49 -20.92 -30.31 51.47
N LEU A 50 -21.06 -29.00 51.69
CA LEU A 50 -20.67 -28.36 52.95
C LEU A 50 -21.57 -28.87 54.09
N SER A 51 -20.95 -29.49 55.08
CA SER A 51 -21.43 -29.51 56.46
C SER A 51 -20.28 -29.86 57.39
N CYS A 52 -19.64 -28.84 57.95
CA CYS A 52 -19.44 -28.69 59.40
C CYS A 52 -18.51 -27.50 59.66
N ARG A 53 -19.02 -26.58 60.48
CA ARG A 53 -18.28 -25.46 61.03
C ARG A 53 -17.33 -26.02 62.10
N THR A 54 -16.14 -26.44 61.68
CA THR A 54 -15.09 -26.89 62.60
C THR A 54 -14.08 -25.77 62.73
N VAL A 55 -14.06 -25.15 63.91
CA VAL A 55 -12.97 -24.27 64.35
C VAL A 55 -11.69 -25.11 64.30
N LEU A 56 -10.78 -24.80 63.38
CA LEU A 56 -9.45 -25.39 63.29
C LEU A 56 -8.67 -25.03 64.56
N ARG A 57 -8.83 -25.81 65.62
CA ARG A 57 -7.78 -25.96 66.63
C ARG A 57 -6.67 -26.77 65.97
N LYS A 58 -5.58 -26.11 65.59
CA LYS A 58 -4.33 -26.77 65.21
C LYS A 58 -3.95 -27.71 66.37
N SER A 59 -3.99 -29.01 66.11
CA SER A 59 -3.63 -30.03 67.10
C SER A 59 -2.11 -30.11 67.18
N LYS A 60 -1.53 -30.01 68.39
CA LYS A 60 -0.07 -30.07 68.64
C LYS A 60 0.64 -31.21 67.90
N ALA A 61 -0.01 -32.36 67.72
CA ALA A 61 0.54 -33.49 66.98
C ALA A 61 0.81 -33.20 65.48
N LYS A 62 -0.02 -32.37 64.83
CA LYS A 62 0.23 -31.94 63.43
C LYS A 62 1.31 -30.86 63.35
N GLU A 63 1.45 -30.07 64.41
CA GLU A 63 2.48 -29.04 64.54
C GLU A 63 3.85 -29.69 64.82
N GLU A 64 3.90 -30.72 65.67
CA GLU A 64 5.08 -31.54 65.93
C GLU A 64 5.51 -32.33 64.67
N GLU A 65 4.56 -32.88 63.91
CA GLU A 65 4.84 -33.55 62.63
C GLU A 65 5.32 -32.57 61.53
N GLU A 66 4.78 -31.35 61.47
CA GLU A 66 5.28 -30.24 60.63
C GLU A 66 6.70 -29.83 61.02
N LEU A 67 6.97 -29.71 62.33
CA LEU A 67 8.30 -29.34 62.85
C LEU A 67 9.34 -30.42 62.57
N GLN A 68 8.97 -31.69 62.72
CA GLN A 68 9.85 -32.84 62.44
C GLN A 68 10.15 -32.99 60.94
N TYR A 69 9.19 -32.62 60.08
CA TYR A 69 9.40 -32.55 58.63
C TYR A 69 10.30 -31.38 58.23
N LEU A 70 10.16 -30.23 58.88
CA LEU A 70 11.03 -29.08 58.67
C LEU A 70 12.47 -29.40 59.13
N GLU A 71 12.66 -30.05 60.28
CA GLU A 71 13.97 -30.39 60.85
C GLU A 71 14.80 -31.40 60.00
N GLY A 72 14.16 -32.08 59.04
CA GLY A 72 14.81 -33.00 58.09
C GLY A 72 15.28 -32.35 56.78
N LEU A 73 15.01 -31.05 56.55
CA LEU A 73 15.50 -30.34 55.37
C LEU A 73 16.95 -29.89 55.57
N PRO A 74 17.79 -29.84 54.51
CA PRO A 74 19.15 -29.36 54.61
C PRO A 74 19.20 -27.94 55.23
N GLU A 75 20.16 -27.66 56.12
CA GLU A 75 20.28 -26.41 56.91
C GLU A 75 20.09 -25.12 56.09
N LYS A 76 20.54 -25.14 54.83
CA LYS A 76 20.36 -24.06 53.83
C LYS A 76 18.90 -23.66 53.59
N PHE A 77 17.94 -24.54 53.82
CA PHE A 77 16.52 -24.26 53.68
C PHE A 77 15.93 -23.55 54.90
N HIS A 78 16.63 -23.51 56.04
CA HIS A 78 16.25 -22.73 57.22
C HIS A 78 16.89 -21.34 57.25
N ASP A 79 17.87 -21.09 56.39
CA ASP A 79 18.46 -19.77 56.21
C ASP A 79 17.43 -18.84 55.54
N ASP A 80 16.90 -17.90 56.32
CA ASP A 80 15.93 -16.90 55.84
C ASP A 80 16.48 -16.10 54.65
N GLU A 81 17.79 -15.82 54.63
CA GLU A 81 18.48 -15.17 53.52
C GLU A 81 18.50 -16.04 52.25
N TRP A 82 18.65 -17.35 52.40
CA TRP A 82 18.62 -18.29 51.28
C TRP A 82 17.20 -18.43 50.71
N GLN A 83 16.18 -18.52 51.57
CA GLN A 83 14.79 -18.54 51.14
C GLN A 83 14.39 -17.22 50.46
N ALA A 84 14.82 -16.08 50.99
CA ALA A 84 14.61 -14.77 50.37
C ALA A 84 15.29 -14.70 49.00
N ALA A 85 16.54 -15.17 48.88
CA ALA A 85 17.25 -15.23 47.61
C ALA A 85 16.55 -16.15 46.58
N GLN A 86 15.94 -17.26 47.00
CA GLN A 86 15.14 -18.12 46.11
C GLN A 86 13.84 -17.45 45.64
N ARG A 87 13.17 -16.70 46.54
CA ARG A 87 11.96 -15.92 46.19
C ARG A 87 12.31 -14.80 45.21
N GLU A 88 13.40 -14.08 45.44
CA GLU A 88 13.87 -13.04 44.53
C GLU A 88 14.26 -13.61 43.16
N LYS A 89 14.99 -14.74 43.11
CA LYS A 89 15.28 -15.43 41.83
C LYS A 89 14.04 -15.85 41.06
N THR A 90 13.00 -16.28 41.76
CA THR A 90 11.72 -16.66 41.14
C THR A 90 10.98 -15.45 40.60
N LYS A 91 11.00 -14.32 41.34
CA LYS A 91 10.44 -13.04 40.88
C LYS A 91 11.20 -12.47 39.70
N GLU A 92 12.53 -12.52 39.70
CA GLU A 92 13.36 -12.09 38.57
C GLU A 92 13.07 -12.92 37.31
N LEU A 93 12.95 -14.23 37.47
CA LEU A 93 12.61 -15.13 36.37
C LEU A 93 11.19 -14.91 35.85
N GLN A 94 10.24 -14.61 36.74
CA GLN A 94 8.88 -14.24 36.34
C GLN A 94 8.85 -12.89 35.62
N ARG A 95 9.62 -11.90 36.11
CA ARG A 95 9.75 -10.59 35.45
C ARG A 95 10.35 -10.72 34.05
N LEU A 96 11.37 -11.57 33.88
CA LEU A 96 11.96 -11.85 32.57
C LEU A 96 10.96 -12.51 31.61
N ARG A 97 10.14 -13.44 32.10
CA ARG A 97 9.06 -14.04 31.29
C ARG A 97 7.99 -13.02 30.92
N GLU A 98 7.59 -12.17 31.86
CA GLU A 98 6.63 -11.09 31.60
C GLU A 98 7.17 -10.10 30.55
N GLU A 99 8.46 -9.76 30.61
CA GLU A 99 9.13 -8.91 29.62
C GLU A 99 9.20 -9.58 28.23
N GLU A 100 9.53 -10.87 28.16
CA GLU A 100 9.50 -11.66 26.91
C GLU A 100 8.08 -11.74 26.33
N ASP A 101 7.07 -12.05 27.17
CA ASP A 101 5.66 -12.08 26.78
C ASP A 101 5.19 -10.70 26.28
N GLU A 102 5.66 -9.60 26.87
CA GLU A 102 5.36 -8.24 26.42
C GLU A 102 5.98 -7.94 25.06
N GLU A 103 7.22 -8.36 24.80
CA GLU A 103 7.87 -8.22 23.50
C GLU A 103 7.18 -9.05 22.42
N GLU A 104 6.80 -10.29 22.74
CA GLU A 104 6.00 -11.13 21.85
C GLU A 104 4.63 -10.52 21.56
N ASN A 105 3.95 -9.99 22.58
CA ASN A 105 2.66 -9.34 22.42
C ASN A 105 2.76 -8.07 21.56
N LYS A 106 3.82 -7.26 21.74
CA LYS A 106 4.08 -6.10 20.87
C LYS A 106 4.23 -6.55 19.42
N LYS A 107 5.04 -7.58 19.18
CA LYS A 107 5.22 -8.15 17.85
C LYS A 107 3.89 -8.62 17.26
N ILE A 108 3.09 -9.39 18.01
CA ILE A 108 1.77 -9.87 17.56
C ILE A 108 0.82 -8.72 17.21
N GLU A 109 0.75 -7.68 18.06
CA GLU A 109 -0.13 -6.53 17.83
C GLU A 109 0.30 -5.76 16.57
N GLU A 110 1.60 -5.63 16.33
CA GLU A 110 2.11 -5.04 15.10
C GLU A 110 1.68 -5.83 13.85
N TYR A 111 1.78 -7.17 13.82
CA TYR A 111 1.31 -7.97 12.67
C TYR A 111 -0.21 -7.86 12.49
N ARG A 112 -0.94 -7.79 13.60
CA ARG A 112 -2.39 -7.62 13.59
C ARG A 112 -2.78 -6.27 12.99
N GLU A 113 -2.04 -5.20 13.31
CA GLU A 113 -2.26 -3.86 12.76
C GLU A 113 -2.14 -3.87 11.22
N ILE A 114 -1.09 -4.47 10.66
CA ILE A 114 -0.93 -4.63 9.21
C ILE A 114 -2.12 -5.38 8.61
N GLY A 115 -2.54 -6.48 9.25
CA GLY A 115 -3.67 -7.29 8.79
C GLY A 115 -5.01 -6.55 8.78
N MET A 116 -5.17 -5.53 9.63
CA MET A 116 -6.40 -4.73 9.72
C MET A 116 -6.47 -3.57 8.72
N ARG A 117 -5.35 -3.15 8.09
CA ARG A 117 -5.33 -1.98 7.18
C ARG A 117 -6.27 -2.09 5.97
N LEU A 118 -6.57 -3.30 5.52
CA LEU A 118 -7.47 -3.54 4.38
C LEU A 118 -8.92 -3.84 4.78
N LYS A 119 -9.24 -3.77 6.08
CA LYS A 119 -10.56 -4.17 6.60
C LYS A 119 -11.68 -3.21 6.18
N ASP A 120 -11.33 -1.97 5.85
CA ASP A 120 -12.29 -0.94 5.46
C ASP A 120 -12.69 -1.04 3.97
N TYR A 121 -12.00 -1.89 3.19
CA TYR A 121 -12.29 -2.13 1.79
C TYR A 121 -13.23 -3.34 1.60
N PRO A 122 -13.99 -3.40 0.49
CA PRO A 122 -14.82 -4.56 0.19
C PRO A 122 -14.02 -5.87 0.10
N ASP A 123 -14.44 -6.90 0.84
CA ASP A 123 -13.74 -8.19 0.93
C ASP A 123 -13.50 -8.85 -0.44
N GLU A 124 -14.42 -8.64 -1.40
CA GLU A 124 -14.30 -9.21 -2.74
C GLU A 124 -13.17 -8.55 -3.53
N GLU A 125 -13.11 -7.21 -3.52
CA GLU A 125 -12.06 -6.45 -4.21
C GLU A 125 -10.69 -6.74 -3.61
N VAL A 126 -10.61 -6.83 -2.28
CA VAL A 126 -9.37 -7.22 -1.59
C VAL A 126 -8.94 -8.63 -1.98
N ARG A 127 -9.89 -9.56 -2.15
CA ARG A 127 -9.59 -10.93 -2.55
C ARG A 127 -9.08 -10.99 -3.99
N GLU A 128 -9.70 -10.27 -4.91
CA GLU A 128 -9.25 -10.19 -6.31
C GLU A 128 -7.88 -9.51 -6.42
N ALA A 129 -7.65 -8.40 -5.71
CA ALA A 129 -6.34 -7.76 -5.65
C ALA A 129 -5.26 -8.71 -5.10
N ARG A 130 -5.56 -9.47 -4.04
CA ARG A 130 -4.65 -10.50 -3.50
C ARG A 130 -4.36 -11.62 -4.50
N LYS A 131 -5.35 -12.07 -5.27
CA LYS A 131 -5.15 -13.08 -6.32
C LYS A 131 -4.28 -12.52 -7.44
N LEU A 132 -4.51 -11.29 -7.86
CA LEU A 132 -3.75 -10.62 -8.91
C LEU A 132 -2.28 -10.45 -8.51
N VAL A 133 -2.01 -9.92 -7.31
CA VAL A 133 -0.63 -9.80 -6.77
C VAL A 133 0.04 -11.18 -6.66
N SER A 134 -0.67 -12.20 -6.18
CA SER A 134 -0.14 -13.57 -6.17
C SER A 134 0.15 -14.12 -7.57
N SER A 135 -0.66 -13.74 -8.57
CA SER A 135 -0.43 -14.10 -9.97
C SER A 135 0.85 -13.47 -10.51
N PHE A 136 1.08 -12.17 -10.23
CA PHE A 136 2.30 -11.48 -10.64
C PHE A 136 3.56 -12.11 -10.03
N ILE A 137 3.54 -12.39 -8.72
CA ILE A 137 4.67 -13.04 -8.04
C ILE A 137 4.96 -14.42 -8.63
N ARG A 138 3.92 -15.16 -9.03
CA ARG A 138 4.06 -16.49 -9.65
C ARG A 138 4.53 -16.43 -11.10
N ALA A 139 4.24 -15.34 -11.82
CA ALA A 139 4.59 -15.19 -13.24
C ALA A 139 6.09 -15.10 -13.48
N GLY A 140 6.88 -14.65 -12.49
CA GLY A 140 8.34 -14.64 -12.57
C GLY A 140 8.84 -13.76 -13.71
N GLU A 141 9.32 -14.37 -14.80
CA GLU A 141 9.83 -13.66 -15.98
C GLU A 141 8.72 -13.03 -16.84
N GLU A 142 7.51 -13.59 -16.83
CA GLU A 142 6.34 -13.09 -17.59
C GLU A 142 5.57 -12.00 -16.82
N VAL A 143 6.13 -11.49 -15.72
CA VAL A 143 5.43 -10.54 -14.85
C VAL A 143 5.11 -9.22 -15.56
N GLU A 144 6.00 -8.75 -16.46
CA GLU A 144 5.81 -7.52 -17.22
C GLU A 144 4.58 -7.61 -18.15
N GLU A 145 4.50 -8.68 -18.95
CA GLU A 145 3.35 -8.93 -19.83
C GLU A 145 2.06 -9.05 -19.02
N LYS A 146 2.09 -9.70 -17.86
CA LYS A 146 0.93 -9.81 -16.98
C LYS A 146 0.47 -8.47 -16.42
N ILE A 147 1.39 -7.57 -16.09
CA ILE A 147 1.07 -6.23 -15.62
C ILE A 147 0.42 -5.42 -16.74
N GLU A 148 0.98 -5.46 -17.95
CA GLU A 148 0.41 -4.78 -19.11
C GLU A 148 -1.00 -5.30 -19.46
N GLU A 149 -1.19 -6.61 -19.50
CA GLU A 149 -2.52 -7.22 -19.69
C GLU A 149 -3.52 -6.80 -18.61
N ALA A 150 -3.11 -6.76 -17.34
CA ALA A 150 -3.97 -6.34 -16.24
C ALA A 150 -4.32 -4.85 -16.33
N ALA A 151 -3.38 -4.02 -16.81
CA ALA A 151 -3.62 -2.62 -17.08
C ALA A 151 -4.64 -2.42 -18.21
N GLU A 152 -4.55 -3.22 -19.28
CA GLU A 152 -5.52 -3.21 -20.38
C GLU A 152 -6.92 -3.61 -19.94
N ARG A 153 -7.03 -4.56 -19.02
CA ARG A 153 -8.31 -4.96 -18.41
C ARG A 153 -8.84 -3.97 -17.37
N GLY A 154 -8.05 -2.98 -16.95
CA GLY A 154 -8.42 -2.03 -15.90
C GLY A 154 -8.44 -2.64 -14.49
N GLU A 155 -7.68 -3.72 -14.28
CA GLU A 155 -7.61 -4.46 -13.00
C GLU A 155 -6.55 -3.89 -12.05
N LEU A 156 -5.60 -3.10 -12.58
CA LEU A 156 -4.60 -2.40 -11.78
C LEU A 156 -5.25 -1.20 -11.07
N THR A 157 -5.60 -1.38 -9.81
CA THR A 157 -6.19 -0.35 -8.96
C THR A 157 -5.26 0.00 -7.80
N GLU A 158 -5.50 1.14 -7.14
CA GLU A 158 -4.79 1.52 -5.91
C GLU A 158 -4.83 0.41 -4.84
N LEU A 159 -5.91 -0.38 -4.79
CA LEU A 159 -6.02 -1.51 -3.87
C LEU A 159 -4.95 -2.59 -4.13
N VAL A 160 -4.54 -2.79 -5.38
CA VAL A 160 -3.43 -3.70 -5.73
C VAL A 160 -2.12 -3.19 -5.14
N LEU A 161 -1.83 -1.89 -5.25
CA LEU A 161 -0.66 -1.27 -4.62
C LEU A 161 -0.69 -1.45 -3.10
N MET A 162 -1.84 -1.22 -2.47
CA MET A 162 -2.00 -1.42 -1.02
C MET A 162 -1.76 -2.86 -0.58
N VAL A 163 -2.16 -3.85 -1.39
CA VAL A 163 -1.87 -5.26 -1.12
C VAL A 163 -0.39 -5.57 -1.26
N VAL A 164 0.30 -5.04 -2.29
CA VAL A 164 1.76 -5.19 -2.43
C VAL A 164 2.48 -4.51 -1.27
N TRP A 165 2.06 -3.31 -0.89
CA TRP A 165 2.64 -2.55 0.22
C TRP A 165 2.50 -3.30 1.56
N ASN A 166 1.35 -3.89 1.85
CA ASN A 166 1.18 -4.72 3.04
C ASN A 166 2.10 -5.94 3.06
N ARG A 167 2.31 -6.61 1.90
CA ARG A 167 3.29 -7.71 1.80
C ARG A 167 4.72 -7.21 1.97
N LEU A 168 5.04 -6.02 1.46
CA LEU A 168 6.34 -5.38 1.60
C LEU A 168 6.63 -5.05 3.07
N ASP A 169 5.63 -4.54 3.81
CA ASP A 169 5.77 -4.22 5.24
C ASP A 169 6.00 -5.48 6.08
N LEU A 170 5.32 -6.59 5.76
CA LEU A 170 5.59 -7.90 6.36
C LEU A 170 7.02 -8.37 6.06
N ALA A 171 7.44 -8.34 4.80
CA ALA A 171 8.79 -8.75 4.39
C ALA A 171 9.90 -7.92 5.06
N ARG A 172 9.65 -6.62 5.31
CA ARG A 172 10.57 -5.74 6.05
C ARG A 172 10.73 -6.16 7.51
N ARG A 173 9.64 -6.58 8.15
CA ARG A 173 9.66 -7.05 9.55
C ARG A 173 10.32 -8.41 9.70
N ASP A 174 10.19 -9.25 8.68
CA ASP A 174 10.82 -10.57 8.63
C ASP A 174 12.28 -10.52 8.11
N ASP A 175 12.82 -9.33 7.80
CA ASP A 175 14.15 -9.08 7.18
C ASP A 175 14.41 -9.91 5.89
N GLU A 176 13.35 -10.14 5.10
CA GLU A 176 13.42 -10.91 3.86
C GLU A 176 13.93 -10.06 2.68
N LYS A 177 15.24 -9.81 2.62
CA LYS A 177 15.87 -8.88 1.65
C LYS A 177 15.49 -9.09 0.18
N ASP A 178 15.38 -10.35 -0.26
CA ASP A 178 15.01 -10.66 -1.65
C ASP A 178 13.52 -10.43 -1.91
N ALA A 179 12.65 -10.71 -0.92
CA ALA A 179 11.23 -10.39 -0.99
C ALA A 179 11.02 -8.86 -1.00
N ILE A 180 11.76 -8.13 -0.15
CA ILE A 180 11.73 -6.67 -0.12
C ILE A 180 12.09 -6.09 -1.50
N ARG A 181 13.20 -6.55 -2.10
CA ARG A 181 13.64 -6.06 -3.42
C ARG A 181 12.62 -6.37 -4.52
N SER A 182 12.12 -7.60 -4.59
CA SER A 182 11.18 -8.02 -5.62
C SER A 182 9.81 -7.34 -5.48
N LEU A 183 9.30 -7.18 -4.26
CA LEU A 183 8.05 -6.47 -3.99
C LEU A 183 8.17 -4.97 -4.24
N ASP A 184 9.33 -4.34 -3.96
CA ASP A 184 9.56 -2.92 -4.26
C ASP A 184 9.57 -2.66 -5.77
N LEU A 185 10.24 -3.54 -6.54
CA LEU A 185 10.21 -3.47 -8.01
C LEU A 185 8.79 -3.66 -8.56
N LEU A 186 8.06 -4.64 -8.04
CA LEU A 186 6.67 -4.90 -8.42
C LEU A 186 5.77 -3.70 -8.11
N TYR A 187 5.90 -3.13 -6.91
CA TYR A 187 5.17 -1.94 -6.49
C TYR A 187 5.39 -0.79 -7.48
N ARG A 188 6.66 -0.43 -7.75
CA ARG A 188 6.99 0.68 -8.66
C ARG A 188 6.51 0.42 -10.08
N ARG A 189 6.58 -0.83 -10.56
CA ARG A 189 6.14 -1.15 -11.91
C ARG A 189 4.61 -1.04 -12.04
N ILE A 190 3.87 -1.52 -11.04
CA ILE A 190 2.40 -1.37 -11.01
C ILE A 190 2.02 0.11 -10.88
N GLU A 191 2.70 0.86 -10.01
CA GLU A 191 2.45 2.29 -9.79
C GLU A 191 2.68 3.09 -11.07
N THR A 192 3.77 2.85 -11.79
CA THR A 192 4.03 3.51 -13.08
C THR A 192 2.98 3.17 -14.12
N GLU A 193 2.47 1.94 -14.16
CA GLU A 193 1.43 1.56 -15.11
C GLU A 193 0.07 2.19 -14.78
N ILE A 194 -0.28 2.32 -13.49
CA ILE A 194 -1.46 3.06 -13.04
C ILE A 194 -1.32 4.53 -13.43
N LEU A 195 -0.20 5.17 -13.10
CA LEU A 195 0.04 6.58 -13.43
C LEU A 195 0.01 6.83 -14.94
N LYS A 196 0.53 5.90 -15.75
CA LYS A 196 0.47 5.99 -17.22
C LYS A 196 -0.96 5.95 -17.76
N ARG A 197 -1.85 5.19 -17.11
CA ARG A 197 -3.28 5.11 -17.48
C ARG A 197 -4.07 6.33 -17.02
N GLU A 198 -3.77 6.83 -15.83
CA GLU A 198 -4.43 8.01 -15.26
C GLU A 198 -3.94 9.33 -15.87
N ALA A 199 -2.76 9.33 -16.51
CA ALA A 199 -2.20 10.50 -17.16
C ALA A 199 -3.11 11.05 -18.28
N THR A 200 -3.24 12.39 -18.30
CA THR A 200 -3.92 13.11 -19.39
C THR A 200 -3.24 12.84 -20.73
N GLY A 201 -3.97 13.00 -21.84
CA GLY A 201 -3.39 12.83 -23.19
C GLY A 201 -2.16 13.72 -23.41
N ALA A 202 -2.20 14.94 -22.85
CA ALA A 202 -1.08 15.88 -22.85
C ALA A 202 0.17 15.33 -22.12
N MET A 203 0.00 14.81 -20.91
CA MET A 203 1.11 14.25 -20.13
C MET A 203 1.67 12.97 -20.75
N ARG A 204 0.81 12.12 -21.32
CA ARG A 204 1.24 10.94 -22.08
C ARG A 204 2.10 11.33 -23.29
N LEU A 205 1.64 12.30 -24.08
CA LEU A 205 2.39 12.83 -25.21
C LEU A 205 3.73 13.44 -24.76
N LEU A 206 3.76 14.22 -23.68
CA LEU A 206 5.00 14.78 -23.14
C LEU A 206 6.01 13.68 -22.80
N ASN A 207 5.56 12.64 -22.07
CA ASN A 207 6.42 11.51 -21.72
C ASN A 207 6.96 10.81 -22.97
N ASP A 208 6.13 10.55 -23.97
CA ASP A 208 6.55 9.91 -25.22
C ASP A 208 7.59 10.76 -25.97
N LEU A 209 7.37 12.08 -26.05
CA LEU A 209 8.31 13.02 -26.69
C LEU A 209 9.65 13.08 -25.97
N LEU A 210 9.66 13.09 -24.64
CA LEU A 210 10.89 13.07 -23.86
C LEU A 210 11.65 11.74 -24.03
N ASN A 211 10.94 10.62 -24.10
CA ASN A 211 11.54 9.28 -24.30
C ASN A 211 12.13 9.08 -25.70
N LEU A 212 11.80 9.93 -26.68
CA LEU A 212 12.46 9.93 -27.99
C LEU A 212 13.88 10.52 -27.95
N HIS A 213 14.25 11.24 -26.89
CA HIS A 213 15.56 11.88 -26.79
C HIS A 213 16.65 10.84 -26.52
N ASP A 214 17.63 10.72 -27.42
CA ASP A 214 18.73 9.76 -27.33
C ASP A 214 19.91 10.23 -26.44
N GLY A 215 19.79 11.44 -25.88
CA GLY A 215 20.80 12.07 -25.03
C GLY A 215 21.77 13.00 -25.77
N PHE A 216 21.82 12.98 -27.11
CA PHE A 216 22.89 13.61 -27.88
C PHE A 216 22.43 14.59 -28.98
N ASP A 217 21.34 14.31 -29.70
CA ASP A 217 20.91 15.13 -30.84
C ASP A 217 19.62 15.92 -30.57
N ASP A 218 19.76 17.11 -29.97
CA ASP A 218 18.62 17.99 -29.67
C ASP A 218 17.88 18.46 -30.96
N GLU A 219 18.59 18.68 -32.07
CA GLU A 219 17.99 19.19 -33.31
C GLU A 219 17.23 18.08 -34.06
N GLY A 220 17.82 16.90 -34.17
CA GLY A 220 17.17 15.72 -34.73
C GLY A 220 15.97 15.29 -33.89
N TRP A 221 16.11 15.30 -32.56
CA TRP A 221 15.01 15.04 -31.63
C TRP A 221 13.85 16.02 -31.82
N LEU A 222 14.10 17.33 -31.89
CA LEU A 222 13.04 18.32 -32.09
C LEU A 222 12.32 18.15 -33.44
N LYS A 223 13.01 17.70 -34.49
CA LYS A 223 12.38 17.37 -35.79
C LYS A 223 11.47 16.15 -35.68
N GLN A 224 11.88 15.12 -34.94
CA GLN A 224 11.05 13.94 -34.68
C GLN A 224 9.83 14.32 -33.82
N CYS A 225 10.03 15.10 -32.77
CA CYS A 225 8.95 15.64 -31.93
C CYS A 225 7.94 16.44 -32.75
N ARG A 226 8.42 17.31 -33.65
CA ARG A 226 7.54 18.09 -34.55
C ARG A 226 6.65 17.16 -35.38
N LYS A 227 7.24 16.11 -35.96
CA LYS A 227 6.50 15.15 -36.77
C LYS A 227 5.45 14.43 -35.92
N GLN A 228 5.82 13.92 -34.75
CA GLN A 228 4.88 13.23 -33.86
C GLN A 228 3.76 14.15 -33.37
N MET A 229 4.06 15.40 -33.04
CA MET A 229 3.05 16.41 -32.67
C MET A 229 2.07 16.68 -33.82
N VAL A 230 2.55 16.81 -35.06
CA VAL A 230 1.70 16.95 -36.25
C VAL A 230 0.85 15.68 -36.46
N ASP A 231 1.40 14.49 -36.25
CA ASP A 231 0.63 13.27 -36.43
C ASP A 231 -0.42 13.04 -35.31
N THR A 232 -0.16 13.55 -34.10
CA THR A 232 -1.01 13.31 -32.90
C THR A 232 -2.06 14.39 -32.69
N PHE A 233 -1.73 15.67 -32.89
CA PHE A 233 -2.70 16.74 -32.65
C PHE A 233 -3.84 16.68 -33.67
N PRO A 234 -5.11 16.85 -33.26
CA PRO A 234 -6.18 17.02 -34.22
C PRO A 234 -5.98 18.30 -35.03
N ARG A 235 -6.43 18.27 -36.28
CA ARG A 235 -6.47 19.48 -37.10
C ARG A 235 -7.53 20.43 -36.56
N GLU A 236 -7.08 21.56 -36.06
CA GLU A 236 -7.92 22.66 -35.57
C GLU A 236 -8.59 23.37 -36.76
N ASP A 237 -9.69 22.81 -37.29
CA ASP A 237 -10.52 23.47 -38.30
C ASP A 237 -11.47 24.48 -37.59
N PRO A 238 -11.45 25.78 -37.95
CA PRO A 238 -12.33 26.80 -37.38
C PRO A 238 -13.82 26.43 -37.41
N PHE A 239 -14.26 25.63 -38.40
CA PHE A 239 -15.66 25.20 -38.50
C PHE A 239 -16.04 24.06 -37.54
N SER A 240 -15.06 23.31 -37.03
CA SER A 240 -15.26 22.23 -36.04
C SER A 240 -15.26 22.76 -34.60
N LEU A 241 -14.56 23.87 -34.34
CA LEU A 241 -14.45 24.50 -33.02
C LEU A 241 -15.59 25.49 -32.71
N LEU A 242 -16.19 26.09 -33.75
CA LEU A 242 -17.17 27.16 -33.64
C LEU A 242 -18.45 26.82 -34.43
N VAL A 243 -19.18 25.79 -34.01
CA VAL A 243 -20.56 25.59 -34.49
C VAL A 243 -21.51 26.33 -33.54
N PRO A 244 -22.18 27.41 -33.97
CA PRO A 244 -23.16 28.09 -33.13
C PRO A 244 -24.32 27.16 -32.77
N SER A 245 -24.86 27.30 -31.56
CA SER A 245 -26.06 26.57 -31.13
C SER A 245 -27.23 26.90 -32.06
N GLY A 246 -27.64 25.93 -32.89
CA GLY A 246 -28.69 26.09 -33.89
C GLY A 246 -28.27 25.88 -35.35
N PHE A 247 -26.99 25.60 -35.63
CA PHE A 247 -26.54 25.20 -36.97
C PHE A 247 -26.91 23.73 -37.24
N ASP A 248 -27.79 23.50 -38.23
CA ASP A 248 -28.19 22.14 -38.61
C ASP A 248 -27.16 21.53 -39.56
N ILE A 249 -26.36 20.63 -39.01
CA ILE A 249 -25.33 19.85 -39.70
C ILE A 249 -25.93 18.99 -40.83
N ASN A 250 -27.25 18.74 -40.88
CA ASN A 250 -27.84 17.92 -41.95
C ASN A 250 -28.28 18.73 -43.18
N THR A 251 -28.30 20.07 -43.09
CA THR A 251 -28.86 20.94 -44.15
C THR A 251 -27.79 21.76 -44.89
N HIS A 252 -26.51 21.64 -44.51
CA HIS A 252 -25.43 22.36 -45.18
C HIS A 252 -25.00 21.65 -46.48
N GLN A 253 -24.86 22.41 -47.57
CA GLN A 253 -24.29 21.91 -48.83
C GLN A 253 -22.78 22.18 -48.84
N GLY A 254 -22.01 21.24 -48.31
CA GLY A 254 -20.55 21.23 -48.35
C GLY A 254 -20.03 19.92 -47.74
N PRO A 255 -18.82 19.47 -48.08
CA PRO A 255 -18.25 18.28 -47.45
C PRO A 255 -17.84 18.61 -46.01
N PHE A 256 -18.76 18.53 -45.04
CA PHE A 256 -18.35 18.40 -43.64
C PHE A 256 -18.03 16.94 -43.34
N ARG A 257 -16.83 16.74 -42.79
CA ARG A 257 -16.51 15.51 -42.10
C ARG A 257 -16.99 15.68 -40.66
N PRO A 258 -17.89 14.83 -40.13
CA PRO A 258 -18.20 14.87 -38.72
C PRO A 258 -16.90 14.71 -37.90
N PRO A 259 -16.78 15.38 -36.74
CA PRO A 259 -15.66 15.14 -35.83
C PRO A 259 -15.58 13.64 -35.50
N PRO A 260 -14.38 13.06 -35.31
CA PRO A 260 -14.24 11.72 -34.77
C PRO A 260 -15.01 11.58 -33.45
N GLU A 261 -15.61 10.41 -33.20
CA GLU A 261 -16.42 10.13 -32.00
C GLU A 261 -15.59 10.11 -30.68
N ASP A 262 -14.26 10.18 -30.78
CA ASP A 262 -13.35 10.30 -29.63
C ASP A 262 -13.17 11.78 -29.24
N SER A 263 -14.15 12.31 -28.51
CA SER A 263 -14.25 13.73 -28.14
C SER A 263 -13.21 14.26 -27.15
N ASP A 264 -12.41 13.37 -26.55
CA ASP A 264 -11.45 13.74 -25.49
C ASP A 264 -10.19 14.42 -26.04
N ASP A 265 -9.89 14.24 -27.33
CA ASP A 265 -8.65 14.76 -27.93
C ASP A 265 -8.83 16.02 -28.76
N LEU A 266 -10.05 16.55 -28.94
CA LEU A 266 -10.33 17.70 -29.84
C LEU A 266 -9.52 18.96 -29.52
N LEU A 267 -9.09 19.13 -28.27
CA LEU A 267 -8.29 20.25 -27.79
C LEU A 267 -6.90 19.84 -27.31
N LEU A 268 -6.42 18.64 -27.68
CA LEU A 268 -5.16 18.06 -27.15
C LEU A 268 -3.96 19.01 -27.26
N ARG A 269 -3.85 19.80 -28.33
CA ARG A 269 -2.78 20.81 -28.46
C ARG A 269 -2.90 21.93 -27.42
N ILE A 270 -4.12 22.42 -27.19
CA ILE A 270 -4.41 23.48 -26.21
C ILE A 270 -4.19 22.94 -24.79
N ASP A 271 -4.67 21.73 -24.52
CA ASP A 271 -4.48 21.06 -23.23
C ASP A 271 -3.00 20.76 -22.99
N PHE A 272 -2.26 20.31 -24.01
CA PHE A 272 -0.81 20.15 -23.95
C PHE A 272 -0.10 21.45 -23.57
N VAL A 273 -0.38 22.55 -24.27
CA VAL A 273 0.26 23.84 -23.95
C VAL A 273 -0.10 24.29 -22.53
N ARG A 274 -1.37 24.19 -22.12
CA ARG A 274 -1.84 24.64 -20.80
C ARG A 274 -1.26 23.80 -19.66
N GLU A 275 -1.34 22.48 -19.77
CA GLU A 275 -0.93 21.56 -18.70
C GLU A 275 0.59 21.48 -18.58
N VAL A 276 1.32 21.47 -19.70
CA VAL A 276 2.79 21.47 -19.69
C VAL A 276 3.35 22.80 -19.18
N ASP A 277 2.72 23.93 -19.52
CA ASP A 277 3.10 25.23 -18.95
C ASP A 277 2.85 25.27 -17.43
N ALA A 278 1.70 24.78 -16.96
CA ALA A 278 1.40 24.68 -15.53
C ALA A 278 2.42 23.81 -14.78
N LEU A 279 2.77 22.64 -15.33
CA LEU A 279 3.81 21.77 -14.80
C LEU A 279 5.17 22.48 -14.74
N LEU A 280 5.55 23.22 -15.79
CA LEU A 280 6.80 23.98 -15.80
C LEU A 280 6.86 25.06 -14.71
N GLN A 281 5.74 25.74 -14.44
CA GLN A 281 5.68 26.72 -13.36
C GLN A 281 5.87 26.08 -11.98
N GLU A 282 5.26 24.92 -11.75
CA GLU A 282 5.43 24.14 -10.49
C GLU A 282 6.89 23.70 -10.30
N VAL A 283 7.48 23.09 -11.34
CA VAL A 283 8.86 22.61 -11.28
C VAL A 283 9.86 23.75 -11.06
N ARG A 284 9.62 24.93 -11.64
CA ARG A 284 10.46 26.12 -11.41
C ARG A 284 10.34 26.65 -9.99
N ALA A 285 9.13 26.71 -9.43
CA ALA A 285 8.92 27.13 -8.05
C ALA A 285 9.67 26.22 -7.06
N GLU A 286 9.62 24.91 -7.26
CA GLU A 286 10.38 23.95 -6.44
C GLU A 286 11.90 24.09 -6.58
N GLN A 287 12.40 24.51 -7.76
CA GLN A 287 13.82 24.76 -7.94
C GLN A 287 14.31 25.99 -7.20
N GLU A 288 13.57 27.10 -7.26
CA GLU A 288 13.90 28.32 -6.53
C GLU A 288 13.95 28.08 -5.01
N GLU A 289 13.10 27.20 -4.47
CA GLU A 289 13.14 26.79 -3.05
C GLU A 289 14.35 25.90 -2.70
N ALA A 290 14.91 25.18 -3.67
CA ALA A 290 16.02 24.23 -3.47
C ALA A 290 17.42 24.84 -3.69
N GLU A 291 17.51 26.10 -4.11
CA GLU A 291 18.77 26.80 -4.34
C GLU A 291 19.45 27.21 -3.03
N THR A 292 20.38 26.38 -2.51
CA THR A 292 21.61 26.84 -1.81
C THR A 292 22.54 25.65 -1.53
N ALA A 293 23.50 25.36 -2.41
CA ALA A 293 24.65 24.53 -2.07
C ALA A 293 25.91 25.12 -2.72
N GLU A 294 26.52 26.10 -2.04
CA GLU A 294 27.82 26.65 -2.43
C GLU A 294 28.94 25.85 -1.75
N GLY A 295 29.49 24.87 -2.47
CA GLY A 295 30.59 24.04 -1.95
C GLY A 295 31.36 23.30 -3.04
N PHE A 296 32.63 22.96 -2.75
CA PHE A 296 33.48 22.10 -3.58
C PHE A 296 33.57 20.67 -3.03
N ASP A 297 32.80 20.35 -1.99
CA ASP A 297 32.67 19.01 -1.46
C ASP A 297 31.91 18.09 -2.43
N ALA A 298 32.09 16.79 -2.27
CA ALA A 298 31.48 15.79 -3.15
C ALA A 298 29.94 15.87 -3.16
N GLU A 299 29.32 16.23 -2.03
CA GLU A 299 27.87 16.36 -1.91
C GLU A 299 27.36 17.60 -2.67
N SER A 300 28.06 18.74 -2.56
CA SER A 300 27.77 19.95 -3.34
C SER A 300 28.00 19.78 -4.85
N ILE A 301 29.01 19.00 -5.26
CA ILE A 301 29.20 18.69 -6.68
C ILE A 301 28.05 17.81 -7.19
N ALA A 302 27.64 16.80 -6.41
CA ALA A 302 26.52 15.92 -6.76
C ALA A 302 25.20 16.69 -6.85
N SER A 303 24.92 17.59 -5.90
CA SER A 303 23.72 18.43 -5.93
C SER A 303 23.71 19.36 -7.14
N ARG A 304 24.85 19.97 -7.48
CA ARG A 304 24.98 20.82 -8.67
C ARG A 304 24.80 20.04 -9.98
N LEU A 305 25.35 18.82 -10.08
CA LEU A 305 25.14 17.97 -11.25
C LEU A 305 23.66 17.60 -11.41
N LYS A 306 23.00 17.22 -10.30
CA LYS A 306 21.56 16.95 -10.27
C LYS A 306 20.75 18.18 -10.68
N GLN A 307 21.12 19.37 -10.24
CA GLN A 307 20.47 20.61 -10.65
C GLN A 307 20.67 20.89 -12.14
N HIS A 308 21.87 20.65 -12.67
CA HIS A 308 22.14 20.81 -14.10
C HIS A 308 21.32 19.84 -14.97
N GLU A 309 21.16 18.58 -14.56
CA GLU A 309 20.28 17.62 -15.24
C GLU A 309 18.81 18.05 -15.21
N LYS A 310 18.33 18.54 -14.06
CA LYS A 310 16.99 19.12 -13.95
C LYS A 310 16.82 20.32 -14.88
N GLN A 311 17.77 21.25 -14.90
CA GLN A 311 17.72 22.42 -15.77
C GLN A 311 17.73 22.02 -17.26
N ARG A 312 18.51 21.01 -17.64
CA ARG A 312 18.51 20.48 -19.01
C ARG A 312 17.11 19.97 -19.39
N THR A 313 16.47 19.24 -18.49
CA THR A 313 15.11 18.70 -18.71
C THR A 313 14.09 19.83 -18.83
N ILE A 314 14.18 20.86 -17.99
CA ILE A 314 13.33 22.07 -18.11
C ILE A 314 13.48 22.71 -19.49
N ASN A 315 14.72 22.93 -19.94
CA ASN A 315 14.98 23.55 -21.24
C ASN A 315 14.41 22.70 -22.40
N GLN A 316 14.46 21.36 -22.28
CA GLN A 316 13.85 20.44 -23.25
C GLN A 316 12.33 20.59 -23.28
N ILE A 317 11.67 20.62 -22.12
CA ILE A 317 10.21 20.78 -22.03
C ILE A 317 9.79 22.16 -22.58
N GLU A 318 10.55 23.22 -22.30
CA GLU A 318 10.30 24.55 -22.89
C GLU A 318 10.42 24.55 -24.41
N ALA A 319 11.39 23.83 -24.97
CA ALA A 319 11.54 23.69 -26.41
C ALA A 319 10.32 22.97 -27.03
N LEU A 320 9.81 21.92 -26.36
CA LEU A 320 8.59 21.23 -26.76
C LEU A 320 7.36 22.13 -26.67
N LEU A 321 7.23 22.93 -25.60
CA LEU A 321 6.13 23.87 -25.43
C LEU A 321 6.11 24.93 -26.53
N ASN A 322 7.27 25.52 -26.82
CA ASN A 322 7.44 26.48 -27.91
C ASN A 322 7.15 25.87 -29.28
N LEU A 323 7.55 24.60 -29.48
CA LEU A 323 7.25 23.86 -30.70
C LEU A 323 5.75 23.63 -30.88
N ALA A 324 5.04 23.21 -29.83
CA ALA A 324 3.60 23.01 -29.85
C ALA A 324 2.84 24.32 -30.09
N ALA A 325 3.27 25.43 -29.46
CA ALA A 325 2.68 26.74 -29.67
C ALA A 325 2.89 27.26 -31.10
N SER A 326 4.07 27.05 -31.67
CA SER A 326 4.44 27.54 -33.01
C SER A 326 4.14 26.57 -34.16
N LEU A 327 3.52 25.42 -33.87
CA LEU A 327 3.23 24.39 -34.85
C LEU A 327 2.31 24.92 -35.96
N LYS A 328 2.66 24.59 -37.21
CA LYS A 328 1.86 24.88 -38.41
C LYS A 328 1.66 23.59 -39.19
N TRP A 329 0.46 23.44 -39.74
CA TRP A 329 -0.02 22.28 -40.50
C TRP A 329 0.38 22.33 -41.97
#